data_AF-A0AAV4UNC7-F1
#
_entry.id   AF-A0AAV4UNC7-F1
#
_cell.length_a   1.000
_cell.length_b   1.000
_cell.length_c   1.000
_cell.angle_alpha   90.00
_cell.angle_beta   90.00
_cell.angle_gamma   90.00
#
_symmetry.space_group_name_H-M   'P 1'
#
loop_
_entity.id
_entity.type
_entity.pdbx_description
1 polymer ?
#
loop_
_entity_poly.entity_id
_entity_poly.type
_entity_poly.pdbx_seq_one_letter_code
_entity_poly.pdbx_strand_id
1 'polypeptide(L)'
;MKRAKDTLESKREKKAGKTLVIITGVFVICWLPFFVMALLMALCVSCDPHPRLFSLFLWLGYLNSTLNPLIYTHFNPDFRKAFARVIWGKHHSART
;
A
#
# COMPACT_ATOMS: atom_id res chain seq x y z
N MET A 1 -11.98 -5.38 -34.90
CA MET A 1 -11.09 -4.36 -34.30
C MET A 1 -11.67 -3.74 -33.03
N LYS A 2 -12.82 -3.03 -33.07
CA LYS A 2 -13.40 -2.29 -31.93
C LYS A 2 -13.63 -3.15 -30.67
N ARG A 3 -14.30 -4.29 -30.82
CA ARG A 3 -14.56 -5.28 -29.75
C ARG A 3 -13.30 -5.82 -29.04
N ALA A 4 -12.17 -5.95 -29.75
CA ALA A 4 -10.90 -6.39 -29.16
C ALA A 4 -10.23 -5.27 -28.36
N LYS A 5 -10.38 -4.01 -28.81
CA LYS A 5 -9.90 -2.81 -28.12
C LYS A 5 -10.67 -2.58 -26.81
N ASP A 6 -11.99 -2.72 -26.85
CA ASP A 6 -12.87 -2.61 -25.67
C ASP A 6 -12.58 -3.71 -24.63
N THR A 7 -12.25 -4.93 -25.10
CA THR A 7 -11.85 -6.04 -24.21
C THR A 7 -10.49 -5.81 -23.55
N LEU A 8 -9.55 -5.18 -24.26
CA LEU A 8 -8.23 -4.81 -23.73
C LEU A 8 -8.32 -3.69 -22.69
N GLU A 9 -9.15 -2.67 -22.96
CA GLU A 9 -9.43 -1.60 -22.00
C GLU A 9 -10.10 -2.14 -20.74
N SER A 10 -11.13 -2.97 -20.86
CA SER A 10 -11.79 -3.61 -19.71
C SER A 10 -10.83 -4.47 -18.87
N LYS A 11 -9.88 -5.17 -19.50
CA LYS A 11 -8.84 -5.93 -18.77
C LYS A 11 -7.89 -5.02 -18.00
N ARG A 12 -7.56 -3.84 -18.55
CA ARG A 12 -6.71 -2.83 -17.91
C ARG A 12 -7.41 -2.18 -16.72
N GLU A 13 -8.68 -1.81 -16.89
CA GLU A 13 -9.54 -1.25 -15.84
C GLU A 13 -9.69 -2.19 -14.66
N LYS A 14 -9.98 -3.48 -14.92
CA LYS A 14 -10.06 -4.52 -13.88
C LYS A 14 -8.75 -4.66 -13.11
N LYS A 15 -7.60 -4.50 -13.78
CA LYS A 15 -6.28 -4.56 -13.15
C LYS A 15 -6.02 -3.35 -12.24
N ALA A 16 -6.39 -2.15 -12.68
CA ALA A 16 -6.32 -0.94 -11.87
C ALA A 16 -7.23 -1.02 -10.64
N GLY A 17 -8.48 -1.47 -10.82
CA GLY A 17 -9.42 -1.69 -9.72
C GLY A 17 -8.92 -2.73 -8.71
N LYS A 18 -8.30 -3.82 -9.17
CA LYS A 18 -7.68 -4.82 -8.28
C LYS A 18 -6.56 -4.20 -7.43
N THR A 19 -5.71 -3.37 -8.00
CA THR A 19 -4.67 -2.67 -7.24
C THR A 19 -5.26 -1.73 -6.19
N LEU A 20 -6.34 -1.01 -6.52
CA LEU A 20 -7.03 -0.14 -5.59
C LEU A 20 -7.60 -0.91 -4.39
N VAL A 21 -8.30 -2.03 -4.64
CA VAL A 21 -8.84 -2.89 -3.58
C VAL A 21 -7.74 -3.43 -2.67
N ILE A 22 -6.59 -3.80 -3.22
CA ILE A 22 -5.44 -4.28 -2.44
C ILE A 22 -4.85 -3.15 -1.58
N ILE A 23 -4.65 -1.96 -2.15
CA ILE A 23 -4.16 -0.79 -1.39
C ILE A 23 -5.10 -0.49 -0.22
N THR A 24 -6.41 -0.45 -0.48
CA THR A 24 -7.43 -0.21 0.56
C THR A 24 -7.41 -1.32 1.61
N GLY A 25 -7.32 -2.58 1.20
CA GLY A 25 -7.27 -3.72 2.12
C GLY A 25 -6.05 -3.68 3.05
N VAL A 26 -4.86 -3.39 2.50
CA VAL A 26 -3.63 -3.26 3.29
C VAL A 26 -3.70 -2.05 4.22
N PHE A 27 -4.23 -0.92 3.74
CA PHE A 27 -4.46 0.26 4.57
C PHE A 27 -5.33 -0.07 5.78
N VAL A 28 -6.47 -0.76 5.55
CA VAL A 28 -7.37 -1.19 6.62
C VAL A 28 -6.65 -2.15 7.58
N ILE A 29 -5.95 -3.18 7.11
CA ILE A 29 -5.25 -4.14 7.97
C ILE A 29 -4.17 -3.47 8.83
N CYS A 30 -3.44 -2.50 8.28
CA CYS A 30 -2.40 -1.78 9.03
C CYS A 30 -2.98 -0.80 10.07
N TRP A 31 -4.14 -0.22 9.81
CA TRP A 31 -4.75 0.78 10.70
C TRP A 31 -5.77 0.21 11.68
N LEU A 32 -6.46 -0.86 11.33
CA LEU A 32 -7.54 -1.44 12.13
C LEU A 32 -7.09 -1.84 13.55
N PRO A 33 -5.91 -2.45 13.78
CA PRO A 33 -5.44 -2.75 15.12
C PRO A 33 -5.24 -1.50 15.99
N PHE A 34 -4.73 -0.42 15.40
CA PHE A 34 -4.57 0.86 16.07
C PHE A 34 -5.93 1.50 16.41
N PHE A 35 -6.87 1.49 15.46
CA PHE A 35 -8.23 2.02 15.70
C PHE A 35 -8.98 1.23 16.79
N VAL A 36 -8.87 -0.10 16.79
CA VAL A 36 -9.48 -0.96 17.83
C VAL A 36 -8.91 -0.63 19.20
N MET A 37 -7.60 -0.43 19.31
CA MET A 37 -6.95 -0.01 20.56
C MET A 37 -7.40 1.39 21.00
N ALA A 38 -7.46 2.35 20.08
CA ALA A 38 -7.93 3.70 20.39
C ALA A 38 -9.38 3.68 20.91
N LEU A 39 -10.26 2.86 20.31
CA LEU A 39 -11.62 2.64 20.80
C LEU A 39 -11.64 1.97 22.18
N LEU A 40 -10.82 0.94 22.40
CA LEU A 40 -10.74 0.25 23.69
C LEU A 40 -10.32 1.21 24.81
N MET A 41 -9.30 2.04 24.57
CA MET A 41 -8.87 3.06 25.54
C MET A 41 -9.94 4.11 25.81
N ALA A 42 -10.75 4.46 24.81
CA ALA A 42 -11.83 5.44 24.97
C ALA A 42 -13.06 4.87 25.69
N LEU A 43 -13.39 3.59 25.45
CA LEU A 43 -14.60 2.95 25.98
C LEU A 43 -14.37 2.26 27.33
N CYS A 44 -13.13 1.91 27.66
CA CYS A 44 -12.78 1.14 28.84
C CYS A 44 -11.61 1.78 29.58
N VAL A 45 -11.93 2.57 30.60
CA VAL A 45 -10.94 3.25 31.46
C VAL A 45 -10.10 2.27 32.29
N SER A 46 -10.62 1.07 32.55
CA SER A 46 -9.94 0.01 33.32
C SER A 46 -9.16 -0.98 32.45
N CYS A 47 -9.27 -0.87 31.11
CA CYS A 47 -8.55 -1.73 30.20
C CYS A 47 -7.14 -1.18 30.05
N ASP A 48 -6.16 -1.87 30.62
CA ASP A 48 -4.74 -1.54 30.48
C ASP A 48 -4.08 -2.55 29.51
N PRO A 49 -4.11 -2.29 28.20
CA PRO A 49 -3.44 -3.13 27.23
C PRO A 49 -1.93 -3.08 27.45
N HIS A 50 -1.31 -4.25 27.44
CA HIS A 50 0.12 -4.40 27.72
C HIS A 50 0.95 -3.43 26.85
N PRO A 51 1.93 -2.69 27.41
CA PRO A 51 2.70 -1.69 26.67
C PRO A 51 3.39 -2.20 25.40
N ARG A 52 3.75 -3.50 25.34
CA ARG A 52 4.29 -4.13 24.13
C ARG A 52 3.28 -4.18 22.98
N LEU A 53 2.00 -4.41 23.27
CA LEU A 53 0.93 -4.41 22.26
C LEU A 53 0.73 -3.00 21.71
N PHE A 54 0.73 -2.00 22.57
CA PHE A 54 0.66 -0.59 22.15
C PHE A 54 1.82 -0.22 21.23
N SER A 55 3.06 -0.57 21.61
CA SER A 55 4.23 -0.36 20.75
C SER A 55 4.06 -1.08 19.41
N LEU A 56 3.69 -2.36 19.41
CA LEU A 56 3.52 -3.13 18.17
C LEU A 56 2.52 -2.50 17.21
N PHE A 57 1.37 -2.02 17.69
CA PHE A 57 0.38 -1.36 16.84
C PHE A 57 0.84 0.00 16.34
N LEU A 58 1.60 0.75 17.14
CA LEU A 58 2.22 2.00 16.71
C LEU A 58 3.24 1.75 15.58
N TRP A 59 4.10 0.73 15.74
CA TRP A 59 5.03 0.28 14.71
C TRP A 59 4.29 -0.21 13.44
N LEU A 60 3.15 -0.88 13.59
CA LEU A 60 2.30 -1.29 12.46
C LEU A 60 1.76 -0.07 11.68
N GLY A 61 1.39 0.99 12.39
CA GLY A 61 1.01 2.27 11.79
C GLY A 61 2.15 2.91 11.01
N TYR A 62 3.37 2.92 11.56
CA TYR A 62 4.56 3.41 10.84
C TYR A 62 4.90 2.58 9.59
N LEU A 63 4.66 1.26 9.63
CA LEU A 63 4.83 0.38 8.48
C LEU A 63 3.84 0.69 7.34
N ASN A 64 2.72 1.38 7.59
CA ASN A 64 1.80 1.82 6.54
C ASN A 64 2.52 2.66 5.47
N SER A 65 3.36 3.61 5.91
CA SER A 65 4.10 4.50 5.02
C SER A 65 5.13 3.75 4.17
N THR A 66 5.80 2.73 4.72
CA THR A 66 6.78 1.91 3.98
C THR A 66 6.12 0.88 3.07
N LEU A 67 4.91 0.44 3.40
CA LEU A 67 4.12 -0.45 2.57
C LEU A 67 3.63 0.23 1.29
N ASN A 68 3.41 1.55 1.28
CA ASN A 68 2.98 2.27 0.07
C ASN A 68 3.91 2.02 -1.14
N PRO A 69 5.23 2.33 -1.10
CA PRO A 69 6.15 1.97 -2.19
C PRO A 69 6.20 0.47 -2.53
N LEU A 70 6.12 -0.42 -1.53
CA LEU A 70 6.12 -1.87 -1.73
C LEU A 70 4.87 -2.35 -2.49
N ILE A 71 3.70 -1.83 -2.14
CA ILE A 71 2.44 -2.15 -2.81
C ILE A 71 2.48 -1.63 -4.26
N TYR A 72 2.91 -0.39 -4.47
CA TYR A 72 3.02 0.15 -5.83
C TYR A 72 4.05 -0.59 -6.68
N THR A 73 5.20 -0.96 -6.12
CA THR A 73 6.23 -1.71 -6.88
C THR A 73 5.83 -3.17 -7.12
N HIS A 74 5.10 -3.82 -6.22
CA HIS A 74 4.67 -5.21 -6.41
C HIS A 74 3.49 -5.33 -7.39
N PHE A 75 2.48 -4.45 -7.28
CA PHE A 75 1.22 -4.58 -8.01
C PHE A 75 1.11 -3.68 -9.25
N ASN A 76 1.96 -2.66 -9.38
CA ASN A 76 2.02 -1.81 -10.57
C ASN A 76 3.36 -2.03 -11.31
N PRO A 77 3.39 -2.86 -12.37
CA PRO A 77 4.60 -3.17 -13.13
C PRO A 77 5.26 -1.94 -13.77
N ASP A 78 4.45 -0.94 -14.14
CA ASP A 78 4.95 0.29 -14.75
C ASP A 78 5.62 1.18 -13.68
N PHE A 79 5.01 1.25 -12.49
CA PHE A 79 5.64 1.89 -11.33
C PHE A 79 6.93 1.17 -10.92
N ARG A 80 6.94 -0.16 -10.90
CA ARG A 80 8.14 -0.96 -10.60
C ARG A 80 9.29 -0.64 -11.55
N LYS A 81 9.01 -0.54 -12.85
CA LYS A 81 10.03 -0.21 -13.87
C LYS A 81 10.55 1.22 -13.69
N ALA A 82 9.67 2.17 -13.39
CA ALA A 82 10.07 3.55 -13.11
C ALA A 82 10.91 3.64 -11.83
N PHE A 83 10.46 3.00 -10.74
CA PHE A 83 11.16 2.96 -9.46
C PHE A 83 12.54 2.28 -9.58
N ALA A 84 12.61 1.15 -10.29
CA ALA A 84 13.87 0.47 -10.58
C ALA A 84 14.83 1.35 -11.42
N ARG A 85 14.31 2.16 -12.34
CA ARG A 85 15.12 3.13 -13.09
C ARG A 85 15.62 4.28 -12.22
N VAL A 86 14.87 4.71 -11.21
CA VAL A 86 15.33 5.74 -10.26
C VAL A 86 16.41 5.18 -9.34
N ILE A 87 16.26 3.95 -8.85
CA ILE A 87 17.17 3.32 -7.87
C ILE A 87 18.43 2.72 -8.54
N TRP A 88 18.27 2.05 -9.68
CA TRP A 88 19.35 1.38 -10.42
C TRP A 88 19.67 2.02 -11.77
N GLY A 89 19.13 3.20 -12.04
CA GLY A 89 19.40 3.92 -13.28
C GLY A 89 20.88 4.25 -13.38
N LYS A 90 21.59 3.51 -14.24
CA LYS A 90 22.76 4.04 -14.91
C LYS A 90 22.37 5.40 -15.45
N HIS A 91 23.03 6.44 -14.97
CA HIS A 91 22.96 7.78 -15.54
C HIS A 91 23.48 7.65 -16.98
N HIS A 92 22.60 7.36 -17.94
CA HIS A 92 22.89 7.68 -19.32
C HIS A 92 22.86 9.20 -19.37
N SER A 93 24.02 9.78 -19.02
CA SER A 93 24.40 11.13 -19.37
C SER A 93 24.17 11.20 -20.86
N ALA A 94 23.05 11.84 -21.23
CA ALA A 94 22.78 12.25 -22.59
C ALA A 94 23.92 13.21 -22.94
N ARG A 95 24.92 12.66 -23.63
CA ARG A 95 25.95 13.40 -24.33
C ARG A 95 25.24 14.00 -25.54
N THR A 96 24.90 15.27 -25.44
CA THR A 96 24.70 16.18 -26.57
C THR A 96 25.52 17.41 -26.29
#